data_AF-A0A1H1LAK8-F1
#
_entry.id   AF-A0A1H1LAK8-F1
#
_cell.length_a   1.000
_cell.length_b   1.000
_cell.length_c   1.000
_cell.angle_alpha   90.00
_cell.angle_beta   90.00
_cell.angle_gamma   90.00
#
_symmetry.space_group_name_H-M   'P 1'
#
loop_
_entity.id
_entity.type
_entity.pdbx_description
1 polymer ?
#
loop_
_entity_poly.entity_id
_entity_poly.type
_entity_poly.pdbx_seq_one_letter_code
_entity_poly.pdbx_strand_id
1 'polypeptide(L)'
;MNVSKGLARREQERARLADRLGRLLADDPGVSAGWLHGSVGRGAADGLSDLDVTVVVADGALATTAGGPDRPTTYERVRTSPRGRFVSRLGTPTLLTEAPQNAPAGGAFLTSFFPGEYDPDGCETLLAYAVRSLDGVTRFAGVTPPADRCATATGRPASVAGERPRSQVRVLWLLADRMDGLVSRLAGLGVDLPEDVSPAVRRFLRLVEALAEPAVESEGGASRALSEDGHQPRIVDR
;
A
#
# COMPACT_ATOMS: atom_id res chain seq x y z
N MET A 1 -3.18 -5.86 -24.89
CA MET A 1 -4.02 -4.72 -24.44
C MET A 1 -3.39 -3.42 -24.97
N ASN A 2 -4.18 -2.39 -25.30
CA ASN A 2 -3.65 -1.13 -25.84
C ASN A 2 -3.13 -0.24 -24.67
N VAL A 3 -1.82 -0.04 -24.58
CA VAL A 3 -1.14 0.75 -23.53
C VAL A 3 -1.71 2.16 -23.42
N SER A 4 -1.95 2.83 -24.56
CA SER A 4 -2.50 4.19 -24.60
C SER A 4 -3.89 4.27 -23.98
N LYS A 5 -4.73 3.26 -24.18
CA LYS A 5 -6.06 3.17 -23.53
C LYS A 5 -5.94 3.08 -22.01
N GLY A 6 -4.90 2.38 -21.52
CA GLY A 6 -4.67 2.25 -20.10
C GLY A 6 -4.16 3.52 -19.43
N LEU A 7 -3.22 4.19 -20.07
CA LEU A 7 -2.71 5.49 -19.62
C LEU A 7 -3.83 6.54 -19.57
N ALA A 8 -4.68 6.59 -20.61
CA ALA A 8 -5.83 7.49 -20.64
C ALA A 8 -6.83 7.22 -19.50
N ARG A 9 -7.01 5.96 -19.10
CA ARG A 9 -7.92 5.62 -18.00
C ARG A 9 -7.34 5.98 -16.64
N ARG A 10 -6.04 5.77 -16.43
CA ARG A 10 -5.33 6.23 -15.22
C ARG A 10 -5.39 7.75 -15.06
N GLU A 11 -5.24 8.48 -16.16
CA GLU A 11 -5.41 9.94 -16.18
C GLU A 11 -6.83 10.35 -15.73
N GLN A 12 -7.87 9.68 -16.23
CA GLN A 12 -9.25 9.94 -15.81
C GLN A 12 -9.47 9.63 -14.32
N GLU A 13 -8.90 8.54 -13.81
CA GLU A 13 -8.99 8.17 -12.39
C GLU A 13 -8.30 9.19 -11.49
N ARG A 14 -7.10 9.64 -11.89
CA ARG A 14 -6.38 10.73 -11.22
C ARG A 14 -7.20 12.02 -11.20
N ALA A 15 -7.81 12.39 -12.31
CA ALA A 15 -8.66 13.58 -12.39
C ALA A 15 -9.87 13.49 -11.45
N ARG A 16 -10.55 12.33 -11.38
CA ARG A 16 -11.65 12.10 -10.43
C ARG A 16 -11.19 12.17 -8.98
N LEU A 17 -10.03 11.59 -8.66
CA LEU A 17 -9.46 11.65 -7.31
C LEU A 17 -9.11 13.09 -6.92
N ALA A 18 -8.51 13.87 -7.83
CA ALA A 18 -8.21 15.28 -7.62
C ALA A 18 -9.47 16.12 -7.38
N ASP A 19 -10.55 15.89 -8.14
CA ASP A 19 -11.83 16.57 -7.95
C ASP A 19 -12.48 16.24 -6.59
N ARG A 20 -12.47 14.97 -6.18
CA ARG A 20 -12.93 14.57 -4.83
C ARG A 20 -12.10 15.19 -3.73
N LEU A 21 -10.78 15.25 -3.92
CA LEU A 21 -9.87 15.90 -2.97
C LEU A 21 -10.12 17.41 -2.89
N GLY A 22 -10.33 18.08 -4.01
CA GLY A 22 -10.69 19.50 -4.04
C GLY A 22 -11.95 19.79 -3.23
N ARG A 23 -13.02 18.99 -3.41
CA ARG A 23 -14.25 19.10 -2.62
C ARG A 23 -14.02 18.82 -1.14
N LEU A 24 -13.31 17.74 -0.82
CA LEU A 24 -12.99 17.39 0.56
C LEU A 24 -12.23 18.51 1.28
N LEU A 25 -11.25 19.14 0.62
CA LEU A 25 -10.47 20.25 1.17
C LEU A 25 -11.31 21.52 1.33
N ALA A 26 -12.21 21.82 0.38
CA ALA A 26 -13.07 22.99 0.44
C ALA A 26 -14.15 22.88 1.55
N ASP A 27 -14.64 21.67 1.81
CA ASP A 27 -15.69 21.40 2.79
C ASP A 27 -15.16 21.23 4.23
N ASP A 28 -13.84 21.10 4.42
CA ASP A 28 -13.25 20.85 5.75
C ASP A 28 -12.85 22.17 6.43
N PRO A 29 -13.52 22.57 7.53
CA PRO A 29 -13.21 23.84 8.21
C PRO A 29 -11.84 23.85 8.89
N GLY A 30 -11.19 22.69 9.05
CA GLY A 30 -9.82 22.61 9.57
C GLY A 30 -8.75 22.92 8.52
N VAL A 31 -9.11 22.96 7.23
CA VAL A 31 -8.22 23.24 6.11
C VAL A 31 -8.27 24.73 5.77
N SER A 32 -7.12 25.40 5.85
CA SER A 32 -6.99 26.83 5.50
C SER A 32 -6.66 27.03 4.03
N ALA A 33 -5.85 26.14 3.46
CA ALA A 33 -5.49 26.16 2.04
C ALA A 33 -5.01 24.78 1.58
N GLY A 34 -5.07 24.54 0.28
CA GLY A 34 -4.43 23.38 -0.33
C GLY A 34 -4.13 23.64 -1.80
N TRP A 35 -3.04 23.05 -2.29
CA TRP A 35 -2.66 23.17 -3.70
C TRP A 35 -1.93 21.92 -4.19
N LEU A 36 -2.04 21.69 -5.50
CA LEU A 36 -1.35 20.60 -6.18
C LEU A 36 0.12 20.98 -6.45
N HIS A 37 0.98 19.99 -6.34
CA HIS A 37 2.40 20.04 -6.69
C HIS A 37 2.72 19.01 -7.78
N GLY A 38 4.01 18.75 -7.99
CA GLY A 38 4.45 17.70 -8.89
C GLY A 38 4.16 18.01 -10.36
N SER A 39 4.03 16.96 -11.16
CA SER A 39 3.71 17.08 -12.58
C SER A 39 2.32 17.68 -12.80
N VAL A 40 1.35 17.34 -11.94
CA VAL A 40 -0.03 17.84 -12.04
C VAL A 40 -0.11 19.34 -11.76
N GLY A 41 0.51 19.82 -10.67
CA GLY A 41 0.55 21.25 -10.34
C GLY A 41 1.26 22.10 -11.40
N ARG A 42 2.17 21.52 -12.18
CA ARG A 42 2.87 22.19 -13.29
C ARG A 42 2.18 22.05 -14.66
N GLY A 43 1.07 21.32 -14.76
CA GLY A 43 0.41 21.04 -16.03
C GLY A 43 1.20 20.11 -16.97
N ALA A 44 2.12 19.30 -16.43
CA ALA A 44 3.00 18.40 -17.15
C ALA A 44 2.73 16.91 -16.80
N ALA A 45 1.56 16.61 -16.26
CA ALA A 45 1.19 15.25 -15.89
C ALA A 45 0.84 14.38 -17.10
N ASP A 46 1.16 13.10 -16.98
CA ASP A 46 0.81 12.04 -17.94
C ASP A 46 -0.02 10.94 -17.24
N GLY A 47 -0.26 9.83 -17.95
CA GLY A 47 -1.02 8.69 -17.43
C GLY A 47 -0.30 7.84 -16.38
N LEU A 48 0.95 8.17 -16.02
CA LEU A 48 1.72 7.52 -14.95
C LEU A 48 1.98 8.44 -13.76
N SER A 49 1.66 9.72 -13.89
CA SER A 49 1.81 10.71 -12.83
C SER A 49 0.90 10.42 -11.63
N ASP A 50 1.40 10.71 -10.44
CA ASP A 50 0.68 10.70 -9.17
C ASP A 50 0.09 12.07 -8.82
N LEU A 51 -0.49 12.20 -7.62
CA LEU A 51 -0.99 13.45 -7.06
C LEU A 51 -0.16 13.85 -5.85
N ASP A 52 0.60 14.93 -5.99
CA ASP A 52 1.25 15.60 -4.88
C ASP A 52 0.38 16.76 -4.40
N VAL A 53 0.05 16.81 -3.12
CA VAL A 53 -0.78 17.89 -2.54
C VAL A 53 -0.13 18.40 -1.27
N THR A 54 -0.03 19.73 -1.14
CA THR A 54 0.23 20.38 0.14
C THR A 54 -1.07 20.90 0.71
N VAL A 55 -1.30 20.63 1.99
CA VAL A 55 -2.48 21.07 2.74
C VAL A 55 -2.01 21.86 3.95
N VAL A 56 -2.50 23.09 4.07
CA VAL A 56 -2.30 23.95 5.24
C VAL A 56 -3.55 23.83 6.10
N VAL A 57 -3.36 23.47 7.36
CA VAL A 57 -4.43 23.32 8.35
C VAL A 57 -4.20 24.30 9.49
N ALA A 58 -5.25 24.65 10.23
CA ALA A 58 -5.11 25.47 11.42
C ALA A 58 -4.27 24.77 12.51
N ASP A 59 -3.51 25.52 13.31
CA ASP A 59 -2.65 24.97 14.36
C ASP A 59 -3.39 24.05 15.35
N GLY A 60 -4.65 24.38 15.65
CA GLY A 60 -5.52 23.54 16.49
C GLY A 60 -5.80 22.15 15.90
N ALA A 61 -5.74 22.00 14.57
CA ALA A 61 -5.85 20.71 13.88
C ALA A 61 -4.50 19.96 13.80
N LEU A 62 -3.37 20.67 13.94
CA LEU A 62 -2.03 20.09 14.04
C LEU A 62 -1.79 19.44 15.42
N ALA A 63 -2.28 20.05 16.50
CA ALA A 63 -2.09 19.52 17.85
C ALA A 63 -2.67 18.10 18.05
N THR A 64 -3.74 17.75 17.34
CA THR A 64 -4.32 16.40 17.32
C THR A 64 -3.54 15.40 16.47
N THR A 65 -2.64 15.87 15.60
CA THR A 65 -1.90 15.06 14.63
C THR A 65 -0.39 14.97 14.91
N ALA A 66 0.16 15.85 15.75
CA ALA A 66 1.54 15.81 16.23
C ALA A 66 1.65 14.94 17.50
N GLY A 67 1.33 13.65 17.40
CA GLY A 67 1.48 12.72 18.52
C GLY A 67 2.93 12.31 18.74
N GLY A 68 3.56 12.85 19.79
CA GLY A 68 4.64 12.26 20.62
C GLY A 68 5.96 11.79 19.95
N PRO A 69 7.03 11.57 20.74
CA PRO A 69 8.29 11.01 20.25
C PRO A 69 8.16 9.55 19.74
N ASP A 70 7.09 8.85 20.13
CA ASP A 70 6.73 7.52 19.62
C ASP A 70 5.92 7.62 18.32
N ARG A 71 6.62 7.90 17.22
CA ARG A 71 6.01 7.96 15.89
C ARG A 71 5.51 6.58 15.46
N PRO A 72 4.21 6.42 15.14
CA PRO A 72 3.66 5.15 14.70
C PRO A 72 4.24 4.72 13.34
N THR A 73 4.87 3.56 13.26
CA THR A 73 5.34 2.98 11.99
C THR A 73 4.40 1.92 11.41
N THR A 74 3.32 1.57 12.11
CA THR A 74 2.40 0.51 11.68
C THR A 74 1.19 1.07 10.93
N TYR A 75 0.81 0.40 9.84
CA TYR A 75 -0.34 0.74 8.99
C TYR A 75 -1.61 1.02 9.80
N GLU A 76 -1.94 0.18 10.78
CA GLU A 76 -3.18 0.31 11.57
C GLU A 76 -3.20 1.60 12.41
N ARG A 77 -2.06 2.04 12.93
CA ARG A 77 -1.96 3.32 13.64
C ARG A 77 -2.06 4.51 12.69
N VAL A 78 -1.42 4.45 11.51
CA VAL A 78 -1.55 5.51 10.50
C VAL A 78 -3.01 5.62 10.04
N ARG A 79 -3.66 4.49 9.75
CA ARG A 79 -5.08 4.42 9.35
C ARG A 79 -6.02 5.05 10.36
N THR A 80 -5.78 4.83 11.65
CA THR A 80 -6.63 5.33 12.74
C THR A 80 -6.26 6.74 13.21
N SER A 81 -5.13 7.30 12.77
CA SER A 81 -4.73 8.69 13.02
C SER A 81 -5.71 9.69 12.39
N PRO A 82 -5.78 10.96 12.85
CA PRO A 82 -6.66 11.94 12.22
C PRO A 82 -6.33 12.18 10.75
N ARG A 83 -5.04 12.13 10.36
CA ARG A 83 -4.61 12.22 8.95
C ARG A 83 -5.10 11.03 8.12
N GLY A 84 -4.92 9.81 8.63
CA GLY A 84 -5.40 8.60 7.96
C GLY A 84 -6.91 8.58 7.80
N ARG A 85 -7.66 9.04 8.82
CA ARG A 85 -9.12 9.21 8.74
C ARG A 85 -9.53 10.26 7.73
N PHE A 86 -8.83 11.41 7.69
CA PHE A 86 -9.08 12.45 6.69
C PHE A 86 -8.92 11.91 5.27
N VAL A 87 -7.78 11.27 4.97
CA VAL A 87 -7.50 10.69 3.64
C VAL A 87 -8.48 9.56 3.29
N SER A 88 -8.91 8.77 4.28
CA SER A 88 -9.91 7.71 4.06
C SER A 88 -11.29 8.22 3.68
N ARG A 89 -11.57 9.54 3.77
CA ARG A 89 -12.81 10.13 3.22
C ARG A 89 -12.81 10.18 1.70
N LEU A 90 -11.66 10.05 1.03
CA LEU A 90 -11.54 9.98 -0.43
C LEU A 90 -11.88 8.60 -1.01
N GLY A 91 -11.90 7.58 -0.17
CA GLY A 91 -12.05 6.16 -0.51
C GLY A 91 -11.26 5.27 0.46
N THR A 92 -11.25 3.96 0.24
CA THR A 92 -10.43 3.03 1.05
C THR A 92 -9.02 2.93 0.46
N PRO A 93 -7.98 3.54 1.08
CA PRO A 93 -6.62 3.39 0.60
C PRO A 93 -6.14 1.95 0.81
N THR A 94 -5.42 1.40 -0.16
CA THR A 94 -4.74 0.09 -0.04
C THR A 94 -3.44 0.21 0.74
N LEU A 95 -2.80 1.38 0.70
CA LEU A 95 -1.60 1.69 1.45
C LEU A 95 -1.68 3.09 2.04
N LEU A 96 -1.27 3.21 3.29
CA LEU A 96 -1.01 4.46 3.98
C LEU A 96 0.35 4.35 4.66
N THR A 97 1.25 5.29 4.38
CA THR A 97 2.57 5.32 4.99
C THR A 97 2.98 6.75 5.31
N GLU A 98 3.51 6.96 6.50
CA GLU A 98 4.12 8.24 6.86
C GLU A 98 5.62 8.19 6.52
N ALA A 99 6.14 9.29 5.98
CA ALA A 99 7.57 9.47 5.78
C ALA A 99 8.02 10.75 6.48
N PRO A 100 8.19 10.73 7.83
CA PRO A 100 8.47 11.93 8.60
C PRO A 100 9.74 12.68 8.17
N GLN A 101 10.70 11.98 7.56
CA GLN A 101 11.91 12.58 6.98
C GLN A 101 11.62 13.49 5.77
N ASN A 102 10.45 13.35 5.14
CA ASN A 102 9.99 14.19 4.03
C ASN A 102 9.03 15.31 4.50
N ALA A 103 8.68 15.35 5.78
CA ALA A 103 7.78 16.37 6.32
C ALA A 103 8.50 17.73 6.42
N PRO A 104 7.82 18.86 6.10
CA PRO A 104 8.35 20.17 6.42
C PRO A 104 8.45 20.36 7.93
N ALA A 105 9.21 21.34 8.38
CA ALA A 105 9.34 21.67 9.81
C ALA A 105 7.96 21.92 10.44
N GLY A 106 7.64 21.18 11.51
CA GLY A 106 6.32 21.25 12.18
C GLY A 106 5.16 20.59 11.42
N GLY A 107 5.41 20.02 10.24
CA GLY A 107 4.39 19.38 9.42
C GLY A 107 4.38 17.86 9.52
N ALA A 108 3.67 17.25 8.57
CA ALA A 108 3.62 15.81 8.38
C ALA A 108 3.64 15.47 6.90
N PHE A 109 4.07 14.25 6.57
CA PHE A 109 4.04 13.72 5.21
C PHE A 109 3.38 12.34 5.25
N LEU A 110 2.34 12.19 4.43
CA LEU A 110 1.56 10.96 4.30
C LEU A 110 1.47 10.61 2.81
N THR A 111 1.91 9.41 2.46
CA THR A 111 1.66 8.82 1.16
C THR A 111 0.47 7.87 1.27
N SER A 112 -0.47 8.01 0.34
CA SER A 112 -1.63 7.14 0.23
C SER A 112 -1.72 6.54 -1.17
N PHE A 113 -2.00 5.25 -1.23
CA PHE A 113 -2.33 4.57 -2.49
C PHE A 113 -3.79 4.18 -2.48
N PHE A 114 -4.53 4.62 -3.49
CA PHE A 114 -5.91 4.20 -3.72
C PHE A 114 -5.95 3.19 -4.85
N PRO A 115 -6.79 2.13 -4.75
CA PRO A 115 -6.96 1.21 -5.86
C PRO A 115 -7.60 1.96 -7.04
N GLY A 116 -6.97 1.87 -8.22
CA GLY A 116 -7.57 2.34 -9.47
C GLY A 116 -8.72 1.43 -9.93
N GLU A 117 -9.64 1.96 -10.74
CA GLU A 117 -10.65 1.12 -11.43
C GLU A 117 -10.02 0.38 -12.62
N TYR A 118 -8.90 0.91 -13.13
CA TYR A 118 -8.13 0.36 -14.22
C TYR A 118 -6.99 -0.49 -13.68
N ASP A 119 -7.30 -1.78 -13.57
CA ASP A 119 -6.28 -2.81 -13.46
C ASP A 119 -6.21 -3.56 -14.81
N PRO A 120 -5.19 -3.32 -15.64
CA PRO A 120 -5.07 -4.02 -16.91
C PRO A 120 -4.97 -5.54 -16.77
N ASP A 121 -4.50 -6.03 -15.60
CA ASP A 121 -4.14 -7.44 -15.40
C ASP A 121 -4.65 -8.05 -14.07
N GLY A 122 -5.44 -7.33 -13.27
CA GLY A 122 -5.83 -7.79 -11.91
C GLY A 122 -4.65 -7.88 -10.94
N CYS A 123 -3.53 -7.22 -11.26
CA CYS A 123 -2.25 -7.36 -10.61
C CYS A 123 -1.82 -6.09 -9.86
N GLU A 124 -2.70 -5.26 -9.32
CA GLU A 124 -2.32 -4.25 -8.32
C GLU A 124 -2.74 -4.64 -6.90
N THR A 125 -2.38 -5.86 -6.52
CA THR A 125 -2.25 -6.20 -5.10
C THR A 125 -0.94 -5.62 -4.57
N LEU A 126 -0.87 -5.36 -3.27
CA LEU A 126 0.36 -4.98 -2.54
C LEU A 126 1.52 -5.94 -2.86
N LEU A 127 1.20 -7.21 -3.13
CA LEU A 127 2.13 -8.24 -3.58
C LEU A 127 2.72 -7.95 -4.96
N ALA A 128 1.93 -7.46 -5.92
CA ALA A 128 2.46 -7.12 -7.23
C ALA A 128 3.28 -5.82 -7.23
N TYR A 129 2.92 -4.85 -6.38
CA TYR A 129 3.79 -3.71 -6.10
C TYR A 129 5.13 -4.18 -5.51
N ALA A 130 5.10 -5.09 -4.53
CA ALA A 130 6.30 -5.70 -3.97
C ALA A 130 7.12 -6.44 -5.04
N VAL A 131 6.48 -7.26 -5.87
CA VAL A 131 7.14 -7.98 -6.99
C VAL A 131 7.76 -7.01 -8.00
N ARG A 132 7.09 -5.92 -8.39
CA ARG A 132 7.66 -4.91 -9.32
C ARG A 132 8.81 -4.14 -8.69
N SER A 133 8.69 -3.77 -7.42
CA SER A 133 9.78 -3.11 -6.67
C SER A 133 11.01 -4.02 -6.62
N LEU A 134 10.77 -5.31 -6.43
CA LEU A 134 11.80 -6.34 -6.43
C LEU A 134 12.41 -6.59 -7.81
N ASP A 135 11.64 -6.52 -8.89
CA ASP A 135 12.18 -6.55 -10.25
C ASP A 135 13.09 -5.32 -10.51
N GLY A 136 12.73 -4.16 -9.96
CA GLY A 136 13.57 -2.95 -9.98
C GLY A 136 14.91 -3.16 -9.28
N VAL A 137 14.88 -3.69 -8.05
CA VAL A 137 16.10 -4.06 -7.29
C VAL A 137 16.93 -5.09 -8.05
N THR A 138 16.29 -6.08 -8.64
CA THR A 138 16.92 -7.17 -9.37
C THR A 138 17.67 -6.66 -10.61
N ARG A 139 17.06 -5.74 -11.38
CA ARG A 139 17.73 -5.04 -12.50
C ARG A 139 18.88 -4.16 -12.04
N PHE A 140 18.68 -3.38 -10.99
CA PHE A 140 19.74 -2.53 -10.42
C PHE A 140 20.94 -3.35 -9.96
N ALA A 141 20.69 -4.50 -9.33
CA ALA A 141 21.73 -5.41 -8.87
C ALA A 141 22.37 -6.25 -9.99
N GLY A 142 21.92 -6.13 -11.24
CA GLY A 142 22.42 -6.94 -12.36
C GLY A 142 22.12 -8.43 -12.23
N VAL A 143 21.07 -8.79 -11.49
CA VAL A 143 20.71 -10.17 -11.23
C VAL A 143 19.59 -10.57 -12.17
N THR A 144 19.71 -11.71 -12.85
CA THR A 144 18.59 -12.26 -13.62
C THR A 144 17.78 -13.16 -12.69
N PRO A 145 16.48 -12.90 -12.46
CA PRO A 145 15.64 -13.85 -11.75
C PRO A 145 15.57 -15.15 -12.55
N PRO A 146 15.39 -16.32 -11.90
CA PRO A 146 15.20 -17.59 -12.60
C PRO A 146 14.11 -17.44 -13.66
N ALA A 147 14.34 -17.97 -14.87
CA ALA A 147 13.51 -17.76 -16.05
C ALA A 147 12.07 -18.27 -15.93
N ASP A 148 11.70 -18.96 -14.84
CA ASP A 148 10.37 -19.51 -14.60
C ASP A 148 9.27 -18.48 -14.29
N ARG A 149 9.46 -17.22 -14.66
CA ARG A 149 8.44 -16.17 -14.48
C ARG A 149 7.78 -15.81 -15.82
N CYS A 150 6.46 -15.99 -15.86
CA CYS A 150 5.56 -15.23 -16.73
C CYS A 150 5.77 -15.38 -18.25
N ALA A 151 5.84 -16.61 -18.76
CA ALA A 151 5.38 -16.88 -20.12
C ALA A 151 3.84 -16.79 -20.18
N THR A 152 3.28 -15.59 -20.07
CA THR A 152 1.90 -15.30 -20.52
C THR A 152 1.88 -13.99 -21.28
N ALA A 153 2.71 -13.90 -22.33
CA ALA A 153 2.31 -13.16 -23.51
C ALA A 153 1.35 -14.06 -24.30
N THR A 154 0.10 -13.63 -24.44
CA THR A 154 -0.95 -14.12 -25.37
C THR A 154 -1.78 -15.38 -25.10
N GLY A 155 -1.51 -16.18 -24.05
CA GLY A 155 -2.37 -17.32 -23.71
C GLY A 155 -2.77 -17.29 -22.25
N ARG A 156 -4.06 -17.13 -21.94
CA ARG A 156 -4.63 -17.24 -20.59
C ARG A 156 -4.54 -18.70 -20.13
N PRO A 157 -3.71 -19.07 -19.14
CA PRO A 157 -3.92 -20.33 -18.44
C PRO A 157 -5.11 -20.11 -17.50
N ALA A 158 -6.01 -21.08 -17.44
CA ALA A 158 -6.98 -21.13 -16.35
C ALA A 158 -6.20 -20.99 -15.02
N SER A 159 -6.68 -20.09 -14.15
CA SER A 159 -6.16 -19.97 -12.80
C SER A 159 -6.37 -21.31 -12.08
N VAL A 160 -5.32 -22.14 -12.01
CA VAL A 160 -5.28 -23.25 -11.06
C VAL A 160 -5.15 -22.60 -9.69
N ALA A 161 -6.29 -22.47 -9.00
CA ALA A 161 -6.36 -21.97 -7.64
C ALA A 161 -5.59 -22.93 -6.72
N GLY A 162 -4.39 -22.56 -6.28
CA GLY A 162 -3.66 -23.37 -5.30
C GLY A 162 -2.16 -23.09 -5.14
N GLU A 163 -1.41 -22.82 -6.22
CA GLU A 163 0.07 -22.85 -6.16
C GLU A 163 0.78 -21.48 -6.18
N ARG A 164 0.05 -20.39 -6.40
CA ARG A 164 0.64 -19.07 -6.68
C ARG A 164 1.24 -18.32 -5.47
N PRO A 165 0.65 -18.35 -4.26
CA PRO A 165 1.18 -17.54 -3.15
C PRO A 165 2.55 -18.01 -2.64
N ARG A 166 2.74 -19.32 -2.47
CA ARG A 166 3.97 -19.89 -1.90
C ARG A 166 5.20 -19.69 -2.79
N SER A 167 5.03 -19.87 -4.10
CA SER A 167 6.12 -19.66 -5.07
C SER A 167 6.55 -18.19 -5.12
N GLN A 168 5.61 -17.25 -4.98
CA GLN A 168 5.92 -15.81 -4.92
C GLN A 168 6.66 -15.44 -3.63
N VAL A 169 6.18 -15.90 -2.46
CA VAL A 169 6.84 -15.69 -1.15
C VAL A 169 8.28 -16.20 -1.15
N ARG A 170 8.53 -17.37 -1.75
CA ARG A 170 9.89 -17.93 -1.87
C ARG A 170 10.86 -17.02 -2.61
N VAL A 171 10.40 -16.30 -3.63
CA VAL A 171 11.27 -15.34 -4.34
C VAL A 171 11.51 -14.08 -3.50
N LEU A 172 10.53 -13.64 -2.70
CA LEU A 172 10.76 -12.53 -1.78
C LEU A 172 11.87 -12.88 -0.78
N TRP A 173 11.86 -14.11 -0.24
CA TRP A 173 12.92 -14.61 0.65
C TRP A 173 14.29 -14.65 -0.02
N LEU A 174 14.38 -15.16 -1.26
CA LEU A 174 15.64 -15.16 -2.02
C LEU A 174 16.21 -13.74 -2.19
N LEU A 175 15.35 -12.75 -2.35
CA LEU A 175 15.76 -11.35 -2.51
C LEU A 175 16.18 -10.73 -1.18
N ALA A 176 15.51 -11.06 -0.07
CA ALA A 176 15.97 -10.68 1.26
C ALA A 176 17.36 -11.27 1.57
N ASP A 177 17.61 -12.54 1.25
CA ASP A 177 18.93 -13.17 1.42
C ASP A 177 20.01 -12.46 0.59
N ARG A 178 19.66 -12.03 -0.63
CA ARG A 178 20.58 -11.24 -1.48
C ARG A 178 20.80 -9.83 -0.95
N MET A 179 19.79 -9.18 -0.40
CA MET A 179 19.93 -7.89 0.28
C MET A 179 20.93 -8.00 1.44
N ASP A 180 20.84 -9.04 2.28
CA ASP A 180 21.78 -9.26 3.39
C ASP A 180 23.23 -9.41 2.88
N GLY A 181 23.42 -10.11 1.76
CA GLY A 181 24.71 -10.22 1.10
C GLY A 181 25.24 -8.88 0.55
N LEU A 182 24.35 -8.03 0.01
CA LEU A 182 24.70 -6.69 -0.46
C LEU A 182 25.04 -5.74 0.68
N VAL A 183 24.31 -5.80 1.80
CA VAL A 183 24.58 -4.99 3.01
C VAL A 183 26.03 -5.20 3.47
N SER A 184 26.47 -6.46 3.52
CA SER A 184 27.86 -6.79 3.90
C SER A 184 28.90 -6.20 2.95
N ARG A 185 28.61 -6.19 1.63
CA ARG A 185 29.49 -5.59 0.62
C ARG A 185 29.54 -4.07 0.71
N LEU A 186 28.39 -3.43 0.90
CA LEU A 186 28.26 -1.98 1.03
C LEU A 186 28.96 -1.47 2.30
N ALA A 187 28.83 -2.20 3.41
CA ALA A 187 29.59 -1.90 4.64
C ALA A 187 31.11 -1.96 4.40
N GLY A 188 31.59 -2.95 3.64
CA GLY A 188 32.99 -3.04 3.22
C GLY A 188 33.48 -1.88 2.33
N LEU A 189 32.55 -1.15 1.71
CA LEU A 189 32.83 0.07 0.93
C LEU A 189 32.69 1.35 1.76
N GLY A 190 32.45 1.25 3.07
CA GLY A 190 32.26 2.39 3.96
C GLY A 190 30.89 3.06 3.85
N VAL A 191 29.91 2.39 3.24
CA VAL A 191 28.52 2.89 3.22
C VAL A 191 27.89 2.59 4.58
N ASP A 192 27.46 3.65 5.26
CA ASP A 192 26.69 3.53 6.51
C ASP A 192 25.26 3.11 6.18
N LEU A 193 24.87 1.91 6.64
CA LEU A 193 23.55 1.33 6.42
C LEU A 193 22.87 1.12 7.77
N PRO A 194 21.57 1.43 7.90
CA PRO A 194 20.85 1.16 9.13
C PRO A 194 20.83 -0.35 9.43
N GLU A 195 21.25 -0.72 10.65
CA GLU A 195 21.38 -2.12 11.08
C GLU A 195 20.05 -2.90 11.06
N ASP A 196 18.91 -2.19 10.99
CA ASP A 196 17.57 -2.74 11.12
C ASP A 196 16.88 -3.06 9.78
N VAL A 197 17.47 -2.69 8.63
CA VAL A 197 16.87 -2.90 7.30
C VAL A 197 16.60 -4.38 7.04
N SER A 198 17.62 -5.23 7.17
CA SER A 198 17.50 -6.67 6.94
C SER A 198 16.51 -7.36 7.90
N PRO A 199 16.59 -7.11 9.23
CA PRO A 199 15.56 -7.57 10.17
C PRO A 199 14.13 -7.10 9.83
N ALA A 200 13.96 -5.86 9.36
CA ALA A 200 12.65 -5.33 8.97
C ALA A 200 12.07 -6.05 7.74
N VAL A 201 12.88 -6.26 6.70
CA VAL A 201 12.46 -7.01 5.49
C VAL A 201 12.06 -8.43 5.87
N ARG A 202 12.87 -9.16 6.65
CA ARG A 202 12.54 -10.54 7.05
C ARG A 202 11.27 -10.63 7.89
N ARG A 203 11.01 -9.65 8.78
CA ARG A 203 9.73 -9.58 9.53
C ARG A 203 8.54 -9.39 8.62
N PHE A 204 8.65 -8.51 7.62
CA PHE A 204 7.61 -8.32 6.62
C PHE A 204 7.34 -9.59 5.82
N LEU A 205 8.38 -10.31 5.37
CA LEU A 205 8.20 -11.55 4.61
C LEU A 205 7.53 -12.66 5.41
N ARG A 206 7.85 -12.81 6.70
CA ARG A 206 7.14 -13.73 7.60
C ARG A 206 5.65 -13.39 7.71
N LEU A 207 5.30 -12.11 7.75
CA LEU A 207 3.90 -11.68 7.76
C LEU A 207 3.19 -12.05 6.45
N VAL A 208 3.84 -11.81 5.30
CA VAL A 208 3.30 -12.18 3.98
C VAL A 208 3.11 -13.69 3.89
N GLU A 209 4.05 -14.48 4.40
CA GLU A 209 3.96 -15.95 4.44
C GLU A 209 2.78 -16.42 5.30
N ALA A 210 2.63 -15.86 6.50
CA ALA A 210 1.51 -16.17 7.39
C ALA A 210 0.15 -15.80 6.79
N LEU A 211 0.07 -14.70 6.02
CA LEU A 211 -1.15 -14.29 5.30
C LEU A 211 -1.42 -15.12 4.04
N ALA A 212 -0.38 -15.77 3.48
CA ALA A 212 -0.46 -16.60 2.28
C ALA A 212 -0.76 -18.07 2.60
N GLU A 213 -0.60 -18.51 3.86
CA GLU A 213 -1.07 -19.81 4.29
C GLU A 213 -2.59 -19.83 4.26
N PRO A 214 -3.22 -20.78 3.54
CA PRO A 214 -4.67 -20.94 3.62
C PRO A 214 -5.00 -21.20 5.09
N ALA A 215 -6.00 -20.50 5.62
CA ALA A 215 -6.54 -20.82 6.93
C ALA A 215 -6.82 -22.32 6.92
N VAL A 216 -6.04 -23.08 7.70
CA VAL A 216 -6.28 -24.50 7.88
C VAL A 216 -7.68 -24.55 8.47
N GLU A 217 -8.67 -24.88 7.64
CA GLU A 217 -10.01 -25.14 8.14
C GLU A 217 -9.82 -26.17 9.24
N SER A 218 -10.12 -25.76 10.46
CA SER A 218 -10.02 -26.60 11.64
C SER A 218 -11.15 -27.63 11.53
N GLU A 219 -11.01 -28.57 10.59
CA GLU A 219 -11.89 -29.71 10.39
C GLU A 219 -11.73 -30.63 11.60
N GLY A 220 -12.52 -30.37 12.65
CA GLY A 220 -12.53 -31.23 13.83
C GLY A 220 -12.86 -30.50 15.12
N GLY A 221 -14.01 -29.81 15.18
CA GLY A 221 -14.40 -29.06 16.37
C GLY A 221 -15.89 -28.89 16.54
N ALA A 222 -16.58 -29.99 16.87
CA ALA A 222 -17.89 -30.03 17.52
C ALA A 222 -19.11 -29.52 16.72
N SER A 223 -19.69 -30.43 15.92
CA SER A 223 -21.15 -30.55 15.88
C SER A 223 -21.64 -30.96 17.27
N ARG A 224 -22.00 -29.99 18.10
CA ARG A 224 -22.79 -30.22 19.30
C ARG A 224 -24.11 -29.50 19.08
N ALA A 225 -25.15 -30.29 18.82
CA ALA A 225 -26.52 -29.86 18.68
C ALA A 225 -26.91 -28.91 19.83
N LEU A 226 -27.19 -27.66 19.49
CA LEU A 226 -27.99 -26.79 20.35
C LEU A 226 -29.41 -26.85 19.82
N SER A 227 -30.24 -27.45 20.67
CA SER A 227 -31.69 -27.50 20.59
C SER A 227 -32.25 -26.11 20.29
N GLU A 228 -33.18 -26.07 19.34
CA GLU A 228 -34.06 -24.94 19.12
C GLU A 228 -34.93 -24.76 20.38
N ASP A 229 -34.82 -23.60 21.02
CA ASP A 229 -35.88 -23.09 21.88
C ASP A 229 -36.00 -21.58 21.67
N GLY A 230 -37.21 -21.17 21.30
CA GLY A 230 -37.49 -19.90 20.67
C GLY A 230 -37.58 -18.71 21.62
N HIS A 231 -37.09 -17.55 21.13
CA HIS A 231 -37.61 -16.26 21.55
C HIS A 231 -37.34 -15.19 20.49
N GLN A 232 -38.41 -14.67 19.87
CA GLN A 232 -38.36 -13.46 19.05
C GLN A 232 -38.39 -12.22 19.95
N PRO A 233 -37.46 -11.26 19.81
CA PRO A 233 -37.61 -9.94 20.38
C PRO A 233 -38.36 -8.99 19.43
N ARG A 234 -39.36 -8.29 20.00
CA ARG A 234 -40.08 -7.17 19.39
C ARG A 234 -39.17 -5.95 19.25
N ILE A 235 -39.25 -5.28 18.10
CA ILE A 235 -38.70 -3.94 17.87
C ILE A 235 -39.69 -2.92 18.45
N VAL A 236 -39.17 -1.99 19.24
CA VAL A 236 -39.87 -0.76 19.67
C VAL A 236 -39.16 0.39 19.00
N ASP A 237 -39.89 1.12 18.16
CA ASP A 237 -39.47 2.37 17.54
C ASP A 237 -39.31 3.49 18.58
N ARG A 238 -38.36 4.39 18.32
CA ARG A 238 -38.32 5.74 18.88
C ARG A 238 -38.51 6.75 17.77
#